data_AF-F3YD87-F1
#
_entry.id   AF-F3YD87-F1
#
_cell.length_a   1.000
_cell.length_b   1.000
_cell.length_c   1.000
_cell.angle_alpha   90.00
_cell.angle_beta   90.00
_cell.angle_gamma   90.00
#
_symmetry.space_group_name_H-M   'P 1'
#
loop_
_entity.id
_entity.type
_entity.pdbx_description
1 polymer ?
#
loop_
_entity_poly.entity_id
_entity_poly.type
_entity_poly.pdbx_seq_one_letter_code
_entity_poly.pdbx_strand_id
1 'polypeptide(L)'
;QFVFNMRALQYLLLLLVISIGLAASVPRQRRQIDLTVSAEHDDNDEETELALEAIAGLWSSADSRTKIDGSASLVHRTHGTQSGTGSTRYQAKLHLHHDYKTNAYPS
;
A
#
# COMPACT_ATOMS: atom_id res chain seq x y z
N GLN A 1 -41.74 35.05 -14.05
CA GLN A 1 -40.71 34.81 -13.00
C GLN A 1 -40.22 33.35 -12.90
N PHE A 2 -40.93 32.33 -13.40
CA PHE A 2 -40.51 30.92 -13.27
C PHE A 2 -39.31 30.47 -14.12
N VAL A 3 -39.03 31.12 -15.25
CA VAL A 3 -37.96 30.70 -16.20
C VAL A 3 -36.56 30.96 -15.66
N PHE A 4 -36.36 31.98 -14.83
CA PHE A 4 -35.08 32.30 -14.21
C PHE A 4 -34.61 31.19 -13.24
N ASN A 5 -35.54 30.58 -12.49
CA ASN A 5 -35.26 29.46 -11.58
C ASN A 5 -34.83 28.19 -12.33
N MET A 6 -35.39 27.93 -13.52
CA MET A 6 -35.08 26.72 -14.28
C MET A 6 -33.69 26.79 -14.93
N ARG A 7 -33.26 27.99 -15.36
CA ARG A 7 -31.89 28.22 -15.86
C ARG A 7 -30.86 28.17 -14.74
N ALA A 8 -31.15 28.76 -13.58
CA ALA A 8 -30.29 28.68 -12.40
C ALA A 8 -30.09 27.23 -11.94
N LEU A 9 -31.17 26.43 -11.92
CA LEU A 9 -31.10 25.01 -11.60
C LEU A 9 -30.26 24.23 -12.61
N GLN A 10 -30.39 24.54 -13.91
CA GLN A 10 -29.55 23.94 -14.95
C GLN A 10 -28.06 24.25 -14.74
N TYR A 11 -27.69 25.49 -14.43
CA TYR A 11 -26.29 25.84 -14.15
C TYR A 11 -25.76 25.15 -12.89
N LEU A 12 -26.58 25.02 -11.84
CA LEU A 12 -26.20 24.33 -10.61
C LEU A 12 -25.98 22.84 -10.84
N LEU A 13 -26.85 22.19 -11.60
CA LEU A 13 -26.67 20.79 -12.02
C LEU A 13 -25.44 20.60 -12.89
N LEU A 14 -25.14 21.55 -13.78
CA LEU A 14 -23.97 21.50 -14.64
C LEU A 14 -22.67 21.63 -13.81
N LEU A 15 -22.65 22.55 -12.84
CA LEU A 15 -21.55 22.65 -11.87
C LEU A 15 -21.39 21.39 -11.03
N LEU A 16 -22.50 20.79 -10.60
CA LEU A 16 -22.49 19.52 -9.86
C LEU A 16 -21.83 18.41 -10.69
N VAL A 17 -22.24 18.22 -11.94
CA VAL A 17 -21.67 17.20 -12.84
C VAL A 17 -20.18 17.45 -13.09
N ILE A 18 -19.77 18.70 -13.33
CA ILE A 18 -18.36 19.06 -13.50
C ILE A 18 -17.56 18.74 -12.23
N SER A 19 -18.10 19.10 -11.06
CA SER A 19 -17.42 18.85 -9.77
C SER A 19 -17.25 17.35 -9.48
N ILE A 20 -18.25 16.53 -9.81
CA ILE A 20 -18.18 15.06 -9.69
C ILE A 20 -17.14 14.49 -10.66
N GLY A 21 -17.10 14.98 -11.91
CA GLY A 21 -16.10 14.56 -12.89
C GLY A 21 -14.66 14.88 -12.46
N LEU A 22 -14.44 16.05 -11.87
CA LEU A 22 -13.15 16.47 -11.34
C LEU A 22 -12.72 15.67 -10.11
N ALA A 23 -13.66 15.34 -9.22
CA ALA A 23 -13.39 14.48 -8.06
C ALA A 23 -13.09 13.04 -8.49
N ALA A 24 -13.72 12.56 -9.56
CA ALA A 24 -13.48 11.22 -10.11
C ALA A 24 -12.14 11.11 -10.88
N SER A 25 -11.58 12.23 -11.36
CA SER A 25 -10.29 12.23 -12.07
C SER A 25 -9.07 12.22 -11.15
N VAL A 26 -9.25 12.13 -9.82
CA VAL A 26 -8.12 11.93 -8.90
C VAL A 26 -7.48 10.59 -9.26
N PRO A 27 -6.21 10.58 -9.72
CA PRO A 27 -5.55 9.35 -10.09
C PRO A 27 -5.49 8.46 -8.85
N ARG A 28 -6.21 7.33 -8.88
CA ARG A 28 -6.03 6.28 -7.89
C ARG A 28 -4.57 5.85 -7.96
N GLN A 29 -3.78 6.14 -6.92
CA GLN A 29 -2.46 5.54 -6.79
C GLN A 29 -2.66 4.02 -6.77
N ARG A 30 -2.29 3.36 -7.86
CA ARG A 30 -2.30 1.90 -7.95
C ARG A 30 -1.19 1.40 -7.02
N ARG A 31 -1.59 0.99 -5.81
CA ARG A 31 -0.66 0.42 -4.83
C ARG A 31 -0.28 -0.98 -5.31
N GLN A 32 1.00 -1.18 -5.60
CA GLN A 32 1.51 -2.53 -5.86
C GLN A 32 1.73 -3.22 -4.50
N ILE A 33 1.17 -4.42 -4.36
CA ILE A 33 1.36 -5.29 -3.21
C ILE A 33 1.92 -6.58 -3.79
N ASP A 34 3.18 -6.86 -3.49
CA ASP A 34 3.84 -8.11 -3.85
C ASP A 34 3.72 -9.06 -2.66
N LEU A 35 3.19 -10.24 -2.89
CA LEU A 35 2.98 -11.27 -1.87
C LEU A 35 3.72 -12.54 -2.29
N THR A 36 4.60 -13.03 -1.42
CA THR A 36 5.39 -14.24 -1.63
C THR A 36 5.07 -15.22 -0.52
N VAL A 37 4.75 -16.45 -0.88
CA VAL A 37 4.51 -17.56 0.06
C VAL A 37 5.45 -18.69 -0.30
N SER A 38 6.18 -19.19 0.67
CA SER A 38 7.04 -20.36 0.52
C SER A 38 6.76 -21.36 1.64
N ALA A 39 6.93 -22.63 1.31
CA ALA A 39 6.86 -23.73 2.26
C ALA A 39 8.09 -24.61 2.02
N GLU A 40 8.88 -24.82 3.07
CA GLU A 40 10.04 -25.70 3.07
C GLU A 40 9.76 -26.86 4.02
N HIS A 41 10.05 -28.09 3.62
CA HIS A 41 9.88 -29.28 4.44
C HIS A 41 11.23 -30.00 4.53
N ASP A 42 11.74 -30.18 5.74
CA ASP A 42 12.99 -30.92 5.99
C ASP A 42 12.67 -32.37 6.36
N ASP A 43 13.04 -33.28 5.46
CA ASP A 43 12.84 -34.72 5.62
C ASP A 43 13.69 -35.34 6.76
N ASN A 44 14.74 -34.66 7.24
CA ASN A 44 15.62 -35.19 8.31
C ASN A 44 15.07 -34.91 9.72
N ASP A 45 14.49 -33.73 9.91
CA ASP A 45 14.02 -33.26 11.22
C ASP A 45 12.47 -33.26 11.34
N GLU A 46 11.76 -33.74 10.30
CA GLU A 46 10.29 -33.67 10.15
C GLU A 46 9.76 -32.24 10.39
N GLU A 47 10.55 -31.22 10.05
CA GLU A 47 10.19 -29.82 10.23
C GLU A 47 9.53 -29.27 8.97
N THR A 48 8.42 -28.54 9.13
CA THR A 48 7.81 -27.77 8.04
C THR A 48 7.88 -26.29 8.40
N GLU A 49 8.52 -25.52 7.54
CA GLU A 49 8.61 -24.07 7.63
C GLU A 49 7.70 -23.43 6.58
N LEU A 50 6.73 -22.64 7.03
CA LEU A 50 5.88 -21.81 6.18
C LEU A 50 6.34 -20.37 6.32
N ALA A 51 6.73 -19.73 5.22
CA ALA A 51 7.04 -18.31 5.20
C ALA A 51 6.07 -17.55 4.28
N LEU A 52 5.64 -16.40 4.76
CA LEU A 52 4.80 -15.45 4.04
C LEU A 52 5.48 -14.09 4.12
N GLU A 53 5.75 -13.46 2.99
CA GLU A 53 6.29 -12.13 2.88
C GLU A 53 5.35 -11.25 2.05
N ALA A 54 5.01 -10.07 2.56
CA ALA A 54 4.20 -9.07 1.89
C ALA A 54 5.00 -7.78 1.81
N ILE A 55 5.13 -7.20 0.62
CA ILE A 55 5.81 -5.93 0.37
C ILE A 55 4.83 -5.01 -0.34
N ALA A 56 4.69 -3.77 0.14
CA ALA A 56 3.79 -2.80 -0.45
C ALA A 56 4.41 -1.40 -0.45
N GLY A 57 4.34 -0.73 -1.61
CA GLY A 57 4.63 0.70 -1.69
C GLY A 57 3.50 1.47 -1.03
N LEU A 58 3.73 2.04 0.15
CA LEU A 58 2.65 2.57 0.97
C LEU A 58 2.15 3.93 0.48
N TRP A 59 3.08 4.81 0.16
CA TRP A 59 2.79 6.16 -0.29
C TRP A 59 4.00 6.70 -1.03
N SER A 60 3.76 7.53 -2.03
CA SER A 60 4.80 8.33 -2.67
C SER A 60 4.28 9.74 -2.89
N SER A 61 5.16 10.71 -2.64
CA SER A 61 4.92 12.11 -2.97
C SER A 61 4.81 12.29 -4.48
N ALA A 62 4.04 13.29 -4.92
CA ALA A 62 3.84 13.59 -6.34
C ALA A 62 5.15 13.93 -7.08
N ASP A 63 6.12 14.47 -6.35
CA ASP A 63 7.46 14.78 -6.84
C ASP A 63 8.44 13.60 -6.74
N SER A 64 7.96 12.42 -6.31
CA SER A 64 8.74 11.20 -6.07
C SER A 64 9.91 11.35 -5.09
N ARG A 65 10.04 12.48 -4.37
CA ARG A 65 11.14 12.73 -3.44
C ARG A 65 10.98 12.02 -2.12
N THR A 66 9.73 11.85 -1.67
CA THR A 66 9.42 11.10 -0.46
C THR A 66 8.65 9.84 -0.83
N LYS A 67 9.07 8.70 -0.31
CA LYS A 67 8.39 7.41 -0.46
C LYS A 67 8.35 6.69 0.87
N ILE A 68 7.25 6.00 1.13
CA ILE A 68 7.06 5.15 2.29
C ILE A 68 6.77 3.77 1.74
N ASP A 69 7.59 2.79 2.09
CA ASP A 69 7.43 1.39 1.73
C ASP A 69 7.25 0.56 3.00
N GLY A 70 6.46 -0.50 2.94
CA GLY A 70 6.20 -1.38 4.06
C GLY A 70 6.41 -2.83 3.65
N SER A 71 6.96 -3.63 4.56
CA SER A 71 6.98 -5.08 4.43
C SER A 71 6.54 -5.76 5.70
N ALA A 72 5.94 -6.93 5.56
CA ALA A 72 5.57 -7.82 6.64
C ALA A 72 6.03 -9.22 6.29
N SER A 73 6.63 -9.93 7.23
CA SER A 73 7.05 -11.31 7.08
C SER A 73 6.50 -12.13 8.24
N LEU A 74 6.03 -13.32 7.93
CA LEU A 74 5.55 -14.32 8.85
C LEU A 74 6.32 -15.60 8.55
N VAL A 75 6.97 -16.17 9.56
CA VAL A 75 7.58 -17.49 9.46
C VAL A 75 6.98 -18.36 10.54
N HIS A 76 6.40 -19.48 10.15
CA HIS A 76 5.81 -20.46 11.05
C HIS A 76 6.54 -21.79 10.88
N ARG A 77 7.09 -22.31 11.97
CA ARG A 77 7.78 -23.60 11.99
C ARG A 77 6.95 -24.61 12.78
N THR A 78 6.64 -25.75 12.18
CA THR A 78 5.99 -26.89 12.82
C THR A 78 6.92 -28.10 12.83
N HIS A 79 7.10 -28.76 13.98
CA HIS A 79 7.83 -30.02 14.07
C HIS A 79 6.83 -31.18 14.04
N GLY A 80 7.05 -32.17 13.19
CA GLY A 80 6.17 -33.33 13.01
C GLY A 80 6.05 -34.22 14.25
N THR A 81 7.06 -34.24 15.10
CA THR A 81 7.13 -35.10 16.29
C THR A 81 6.59 -34.48 17.58
N GLN A 82 6.41 -33.16 17.63
CA GLN A 82 5.99 -32.45 18.84
C GLN A 82 4.61 -31.82 18.65
N SER A 83 3.59 -32.60 19.00
CA SER A 83 2.21 -32.16 19.07
C SER A 83 2.08 -30.96 20.02
N GLY A 84 2.15 -29.74 19.48
CA GLY A 84 1.62 -28.55 20.16
C GLY A 84 2.57 -27.37 20.41
N THR A 85 3.80 -27.31 19.91
CA THR A 85 4.62 -26.09 20.05
C THR A 85 5.31 -25.71 18.75
N GLY A 86 4.50 -25.27 17.78
CA GLY A 86 5.03 -24.55 16.62
C GLY A 86 5.51 -23.15 17.03
N SER A 87 6.61 -22.69 16.43
CA SER A 87 7.13 -21.33 16.66
C SER A 87 6.70 -20.43 15.52
N THR A 88 5.90 -19.42 15.82
CA THR A 88 5.50 -18.39 14.85
C THR A 88 6.24 -17.09 15.13
N ARG A 89 6.95 -16.58 14.12
CA ARG A 89 7.61 -15.28 14.16
C ARG A 89 6.91 -14.34 13.18
N TYR A 90 6.45 -13.21 13.72
CA TYR A 90 5.92 -12.09 12.95
C TYR A 90 6.96 -10.97 12.90
N GLN A 91 7.16 -10.39 11.73
CA GLN A 91 8.04 -9.25 11.52
C GLN A 91 7.34 -8.24 10.63
N ALA A 92 7.50 -6.96 10.93
CA ALA A 92 7.04 -5.88 10.08
C ALA A 92 8.14 -4.83 10.01
N LYS A 93 8.34 -4.26 8.83
CA LYS A 93 9.34 -3.22 8.58
C LYS A 93 8.70 -2.08 7.79
N LEU A 94 9.03 -0.86 8.17
CA LEU A 94 8.61 0.36 7.50
C LEU A 94 9.86 1.11 7.03
N HIS A 95 9.94 1.40 5.75
CA HIS A 95 11.03 2.14 5.13
C HIS A 95 10.52 3.53 4.71
N LEU A 96 11.22 4.57 5.16
CA LEU A 96 10.99 5.95 4.73
C LEU A 96 12.20 6.39 3.90
N HIS A 97 11.95 6.77 2.65
CA HIS A 97 12.92 7.36 1.75
C HIS A 97 12.58 8.83 1.53
N HIS A 98 13.54 9.74 1.73
CA HIS A 98 13.38 11.17 1.44
C HIS A 98 14.65 11.73 0.80
N ASP A 99 14.51 12.35 -0.37
CA ASP A 99 15.60 13.01 -1.09
C ASP A 99 15.65 14.52 -0.79
N TYR A 100 16.81 14.99 -0.30
CA TYR A 100 17.05 16.37 0.07
C TYR A 100 17.78 17.11 -1.05
N LYS A 101 17.14 18.14 -1.65
CA LYS A 101 17.88 19.14 -2.42
C LYS A 101 18.50 20.16 -1.48
N THR A 102 19.83 20.24 -1.47
CA THR A 102 20.51 21.45 -1.03
C THR A 102 20.32 22.49 -2.13
N ASN A 103 19.47 23.50 -1.91
CA ASN A 103 19.53 24.68 -2.74
C ASN A 103 20.91 25.31 -2.51
N ALA A 104 21.83 25.18 -3.47
CA ALA A 104 23.06 25.94 -3.45
C ALA A 104 22.65 27.42 -3.53
N TYR A 105 22.75 28.14 -2.42
CA TYR A 105 22.68 29.59 -2.44
C TYR A 105 23.81 30.06 -3.37
N PRO A 106 23.52 30.81 -4.44
CA PRO A 106 24.59 31.44 -5.20
C PRO A 106 25.23 32.48 -4.27
N SER A 107 26.52 32.28 -3.98
CA SER A 107 27.40 33.24 -3.30
C SER A 107 27.71 34.44 -4.19
#